data_AF-A0A2I1FFI6-F1
#
_entry.id   AF-A0A2I1FFI6-F1
#
_cell.length_a   1.000
_cell.length_b   1.000
_cell.length_c   1.000
_cell.angle_alpha   90.00
_cell.angle_beta   90.00
_cell.angle_gamma   90.00
#
_symmetry.space_group_name_H-M   'P 1'
#
loop_
_entity.id
_entity.type
_entity.pdbx_description
1 polymer ?
#
loop_
_entity_poly.entity_id
_entity_poly.type
_entity_poly.pdbx_seq_one_letter_code
_entity_poly.pdbx_strand_id
1 'polypeptide(L)'
;MPSIRLNCFLRGGIVNNIFDVEIDNNLTVDNLKDNIKDTQQDLRQVNFDLYEVNFFQPNPSIVSSVNSFTTSQGVFMDPQRKISNYFSTLRINTLIERPPYPQENGERGVIHVLIYPQN
;
A
#
# COMPACT_ATOMS: atom_id res chain seq x y z
N MET A 1 -3.41 7.42 -18.49
CA MET A 1 -1.94 7.17 -18.46
C MET A 1 -1.76 5.74 -17.94
N PRO A 2 -0.56 5.18 -17.69
CA PRO A 2 -0.51 3.79 -17.23
C PRO A 2 -1.07 3.66 -15.80
N SER A 3 -2.01 2.75 -15.61
CA SER A 3 -2.44 2.34 -14.29
C SER A 3 -1.39 1.44 -13.66
N ILE A 4 -1.06 1.70 -12.41
CA ILE A 4 -0.15 0.89 -11.60
C ILE A 4 -0.94 0.10 -10.58
N ARG A 5 -0.39 -1.04 -10.15
CA ARG A 5 -0.97 -1.87 -9.09
C ARG A 5 -0.09 -1.79 -7.84
N LEU A 6 -0.67 -1.39 -6.72
CA LEU A 6 0.03 -1.20 -5.45
C LEU A 6 -0.43 -2.25 -4.44
N ASN A 7 0.52 -2.99 -3.88
CA ASN A 7 0.25 -3.86 -2.72
C ASN A 7 0.22 -3.00 -1.45
N CYS A 8 -0.93 -3.00 -0.79
CA CYS A 8 -1.24 -2.24 0.40
C CYS A 8 -1.33 -3.15 1.61
N PHE A 9 -0.82 -2.72 2.77
CA PHE A 9 -1.00 -3.43 4.03
C PHE A 9 -1.67 -2.53 5.08
N LEU A 10 -2.74 -3.02 5.68
CA LEU A 10 -3.44 -2.34 6.77
C LEU A 10 -2.86 -2.72 8.14
N ARG A 11 -2.36 -1.72 8.89
CA ARG A 11 -1.88 -1.91 10.27
C ARG A 11 -2.99 -2.39 11.19
N GLY A 12 -2.63 -3.26 12.13
CA GLY A 12 -3.57 -3.96 13.02
C GLY A 12 -4.17 -5.19 12.35
N GLY A 13 -3.82 -5.43 11.08
CA GLY A 13 -4.25 -6.59 10.33
C GLY A 13 -3.43 -7.85 10.53
N ILE A 14 -3.95 -8.97 10.04
CA ILE A 14 -3.24 -10.24 9.87
C ILE A 14 -2.71 -10.36 8.42
N VAL A 15 -2.06 -11.47 8.05
CA VAL A 15 -1.51 -11.68 6.70
C VAL A 15 -2.55 -11.47 5.59
N ASN A 16 -3.83 -11.72 5.87
CA ASN A 16 -4.96 -11.50 4.96
C ASN A 16 -5.34 -10.03 4.74
N ASN A 17 -4.66 -9.09 5.41
CA ASN A 17 -4.89 -7.66 5.25
C ASN A 17 -3.93 -7.02 4.25
N ILE A 18 -3.28 -7.84 3.42
CA ILE A 18 -2.53 -7.36 2.27
C ILE A 18 -3.39 -7.55 1.02
N PHE A 19 -3.63 -6.46 0.30
CA PHE A 19 -4.49 -6.42 -0.87
C PHE A 19 -3.91 -5.47 -1.90
N ASP A 20 -4.21 -5.70 -3.18
CA ASP A 20 -3.79 -4.80 -4.25
C ASP A 20 -4.84 -3.74 -4.58
N VAL A 21 -4.36 -2.55 -4.96
CA VAL A 21 -5.18 -1.44 -5.42
C VAL A 21 -4.61 -0.93 -6.74
N GLU A 22 -5.47 -0.80 -7.75
CA GLU A 22 -5.10 -0.18 -9.03
C GLU A 22 -5.37 1.32 -9.00
N ILE A 23 -4.47 2.11 -9.58
CA ILE A 23 -4.63 3.56 -9.70
C ILE A 23 -3.88 4.11 -10.93
N ASP A 24 -4.42 5.13 -11.59
CA ASP A 24 -3.67 5.93 -12.58
C ASP A 24 -2.61 6.77 -11.83
N ASN A 25 -1.34 6.62 -12.21
CA ASN A 25 -0.21 7.24 -11.52
C ASN A 25 -0.17 8.79 -11.60
N ASN A 26 -1.03 9.41 -12.41
CA ASN A 26 -1.22 10.86 -12.43
C ASN A 26 -2.21 11.38 -11.39
N LEU A 27 -3.01 10.50 -10.79
CA LEU A 27 -3.97 10.86 -9.75
C LEU A 27 -3.26 11.16 -8.42
N THR A 28 -4.01 11.73 -7.49
CA THR A 28 -3.49 12.11 -6.17
C THR A 28 -3.55 10.95 -5.18
N VAL A 29 -2.90 11.13 -4.04
CA VAL A 29 -3.01 10.20 -2.90
C VAL A 29 -4.44 10.14 -2.36
N ASP A 30 -5.22 11.23 -2.41
CA ASP A 30 -6.64 11.17 -2.04
C ASP A 30 -7.44 10.24 -2.96
N ASN A 31 -7.18 10.26 -4.26
CA ASN A 31 -7.81 9.28 -5.16
C ASN A 31 -7.40 7.84 -4.82
N LEU A 32 -6.18 7.62 -4.32
CA LEU A 32 -5.77 6.31 -3.80
C LEU A 32 -6.54 5.93 -2.53
N LYS A 33 -6.80 6.88 -1.63
CA LYS A 33 -7.63 6.63 -0.44
C LYS A 33 -9.04 6.20 -0.84
N ASP A 34 -9.63 6.84 -1.86
CA ASP A 34 -10.94 6.44 -2.38
C ASP A 34 -10.92 5.01 -2.93
N ASN A 35 -9.95 4.68 -3.79
CA ASN A 35 -9.81 3.32 -4.32
C ASN A 35 -9.57 2.26 -3.22
N ILE A 36 -8.82 2.60 -2.18
CA ILE A 36 -8.61 1.73 -1.00
C ILE A 36 -9.93 1.46 -0.29
N LYS A 37 -10.80 2.47 -0.11
CA LYS A 37 -12.11 2.33 0.54
C LYS A 37 -13.09 1.51 -0.29
N ASP A 38 -12.94 1.55 -1.61
CA ASP A 38 -13.73 0.72 -2.53
C ASP A 38 -13.31 -0.75 -2.46
N THR A 39 -11.99 -1.01 -2.37
CA THR A 39 -11.44 -2.37 -2.25
C THR A 39 -11.65 -2.96 -0.86
N GLN A 40 -11.34 -2.23 0.21
CA GLN A 40 -11.44 -2.68 1.61
C GLN A 40 -12.59 -1.98 2.33
N GLN A 41 -13.73 -2.67 2.41
CA GLN A 41 -14.97 -2.10 2.95
C GLN A 41 -14.87 -1.62 4.40
N ASP A 42 -14.02 -2.25 5.22
CA ASP A 42 -13.78 -1.87 6.62
C ASP A 42 -13.23 -0.44 6.76
N LEU A 43 -12.60 0.09 5.70
CA LEU A 43 -12.00 1.43 5.71
C LEU A 43 -12.93 2.53 5.23
N ARG A 44 -14.15 2.22 4.75
CA ARG A 44 -15.06 3.21 4.14
C ARG A 44 -15.35 4.42 5.03
N GLN A 45 -15.53 4.19 6.33
CA GLN A 45 -15.82 5.23 7.32
C GLN A 45 -14.62 5.58 8.22
N VAL A 46 -13.44 5.03 7.91
CA VAL A 46 -12.23 5.22 8.70
C VAL A 46 -11.36 6.27 8.02
N ASN A 47 -10.86 7.23 8.81
CA ASN A 47 -9.78 8.09 8.36
C ASN A 47 -8.46 7.36 8.54
N PHE A 48 -7.59 7.45 7.55
CA PHE A 48 -6.29 6.80 7.59
C PHE A 48 -5.24 7.58 6.81
N ASP A 49 -4.00 7.35 7.18
CA ASP A 49 -2.82 7.88 6.52
C ASP A 49 -2.11 6.80 5.72
N LEU A 50 -1.49 7.23 4.62
CA LEU A 50 -0.77 6.38 3.70
C LEU A 50 0.72 6.66 3.79
N TYR A 51 1.51 5.61 3.81
CA TYR A 51 2.97 5.71 3.86
C TYR A 51 3.58 4.85 2.76
N GLU A 52 4.45 5.45 1.96
CA GLU A 52 5.25 4.75 0.97
C GLU A 52 6.35 3.95 1.67
N VAL A 53 6.48 2.70 1.28
CA VAL A 53 7.53 1.79 1.74
C VAL A 53 8.06 0.95 0.59
N ASN A 54 9.23 0.36 0.78
CA ASN A 54 9.79 -0.65 -0.12
C ASN A 54 10.16 -1.90 0.67
N PHE A 55 9.19 -2.50 1.34
CA PHE A 55 9.42 -3.72 2.13
C PHE A 55 9.44 -4.93 1.21
N PHE A 56 10.58 -5.63 1.19
CA PHE A 56 10.76 -6.86 0.46
C PHE A 56 11.12 -7.98 1.44
N GLN A 57 10.10 -8.61 2.02
CA GLN A 57 10.27 -9.66 3.02
C GLN A 57 9.05 -10.61 3.02
N PRO A 58 9.12 -11.79 3.68
CA PRO A 58 7.98 -12.70 3.77
C PRO A 58 6.77 -12.04 4.46
N ASN A 59 5.55 -12.43 4.06
CA ASN A 59 4.32 -11.85 4.59
C ASN A 59 4.19 -11.91 6.13
N PRO A 60 4.55 -13.03 6.81
CA PRO A 60 4.52 -13.07 8.28
C PRO A 60 5.45 -12.04 8.93
N SER A 61 6.60 -11.77 8.32
CA SER A 61 7.56 -10.77 8.81
C SER A 61 7.00 -9.35 8.69
N ILE A 62 6.22 -9.04 7.65
CA ILE A 62 5.54 -7.74 7.49
C ILE A 62 4.52 -7.52 8.60
N VAL A 63 3.69 -8.52 8.88
CA VAL A 63 2.68 -8.43 9.94
C VAL A 63 3.36 -8.19 11.28
N SER A 64 4.39 -8.97 11.60
CA SER A 64 5.14 -8.79 12.84
C SER A 64 5.83 -7.42 12.90
N SER A 65 6.44 -6.95 11.82
CA SER A 65 7.22 -5.70 11.82
C SER A 65 6.35 -4.46 11.82
N VAL A 66 5.21 -4.43 11.12
CA VAL A 66 4.37 -3.23 11.08
C VAL A 66 3.51 -3.11 12.33
N ASN A 67 3.03 -4.24 12.88
CA ASN A 67 2.15 -4.22 14.05
C ASN A 67 2.90 -4.04 15.38
N SER A 68 4.19 -4.38 15.46
CA SER A 68 4.96 -4.27 16.71
C SER A 68 5.48 -2.87 17.02
N PHE A 69 5.55 -1.98 16.04
CA PHE A 69 6.06 -0.62 16.24
C PHE A 69 4.91 0.30 16.62
N THR A 70 5.19 1.26 17.50
CA THR A 70 4.22 2.28 17.92
C THR A 70 4.06 3.37 16.85
N THR A 71 5.16 3.75 16.21
CA THR A 71 5.24 4.79 15.18
C THR A 71 4.98 4.26 13.78
N SER A 72 4.42 5.10 12.91
CA SER A 72 4.29 4.80 11.49
C SER A 72 5.64 4.63 10.81
N GLN A 73 5.72 3.67 9.89
CA GLN A 73 6.91 3.36 9.10
C GLN A 73 6.72 3.85 7.66
N GLY A 74 7.82 4.28 7.03
CA GLY A 74 7.82 4.76 5.65
C GLY A 74 7.72 6.27 5.51
N VAL A 75 7.54 6.74 4.29
CA VAL A 75 7.41 8.16 3.94
C VAL A 75 5.93 8.53 3.89
N PHE A 76 5.51 9.48 4.71
CA PHE A 76 4.14 9.99 4.68
C PHE A 76 3.76 10.49 3.28
N MET A 77 2.63 10.02 2.78
CA MET A 77 2.08 10.40 1.49
C MET A 77 1.07 11.53 1.68
N ASP A 78 1.41 12.71 1.16
CA ASP A 78 0.58 13.91 1.16
C ASP A 78 -0.66 13.66 0.26
N PRO A 79 -1.88 13.77 0.84
CA PRO A 79 -3.17 13.66 0.14
C PRO A 79 -3.24 14.32 -1.25
N GLN A 80 -2.66 15.51 -1.40
CA GLN A 80 -2.79 16.32 -2.62
C GLN A 80 -1.72 16.00 -3.66
N ARG A 81 -0.69 15.24 -3.30
CA ARG A 81 0.45 14.97 -4.17
C ARG A 81 0.14 13.80 -5.11
N LYS A 82 0.65 13.87 -6.34
CA LYS A 82 0.46 12.80 -7.34
C LYS A 82 1.22 11.54 -6.94
N ILE A 83 0.66 10.38 -7.27
CA ILE A 83 1.27 9.05 -7.05
C ILE A 83 2.65 8.93 -7.70
N SER A 84 2.83 9.45 -8.91
CA SER A 84 4.11 9.49 -9.62
C SER A 84 5.24 10.23 -8.90
N ASN A 85 4.95 11.03 -7.86
CA ASN A 85 5.99 11.63 -7.04
C ASN A 85 6.56 10.69 -5.97
N TYR A 86 5.85 9.61 -5.64
CA TYR A 86 6.26 8.64 -4.62
C TYR A 86 6.93 7.41 -5.23
N PHE A 87 6.55 7.05 -6.46
CA PHE A 87 7.09 5.90 -7.17
C PHE A 87 7.92 6.39 -8.37
N SER A 88 9.23 6.08 -8.38
CA SER A 88 10.11 6.43 -9.50
C SER A 88 9.67 5.75 -10.80
N THR A 89 10.03 6.30 -11.96
CA THR A 89 9.64 5.74 -13.28
C THR A 89 10.05 4.28 -13.47
N LEU A 90 11.23 3.89 -12.97
CA LEU A 90 11.70 2.50 -12.99
C LEU A 90 10.78 1.58 -12.19
N ARG A 91 10.32 2.05 -11.02
CA ARG A 91 9.38 1.32 -10.16
C ARG A 91 7.98 1.29 -10.77
N ILE A 92 7.53 2.38 -11.39
CA ILE A 92 6.25 2.44 -12.11
C ILE A 92 6.19 1.36 -13.20
N ASN A 93 7.24 1.19 -14.00
CA ASN A 93 7.26 0.15 -15.04
C ASN A 93 7.07 -1.26 -14.44
N THR A 94 7.76 -1.55 -13.34
CA THR A 94 7.57 -2.84 -12.64
C THR A 94 6.15 -3.00 -12.08
N LEU A 95 5.49 -1.91 -11.66
CA LEU A 95 4.12 -1.95 -11.13
C LEU A 95 3.07 -2.09 -12.24
N ILE A 96 3.38 -1.64 -13.46
CA ILE A 96 2.56 -1.84 -14.65
C ILE A 96 2.60 -3.31 -15.09
N GLU A 97 3.75 -3.96 -14.96
CA GLU A 97 3.94 -5.38 -15.29
C GLU A 97 3.23 -6.35 -14.32
N ARG A 98 2.65 -5.84 -13.22
CA ARG A 98 1.81 -6.56 -12.25
C ARG A 98 2.51 -7.79 -11.65
N PRO A 99 3.56 -7.61 -10.82
CA PRO A 99 4.15 -8.73 -10.11
C PRO A 99 3.07 -9.37 -9.22
N PRO A 100 2.93 -10.70 -9.22
CA PRO A 100 1.91 -11.36 -8.42
C PRO A 100 2.18 -11.06 -6.95
N TYR A 101 1.19 -10.54 -6.24
CA TYR A 101 1.23 -10.56 -4.78
C TYR A 101 1.06 -12.01 -4.34
N PRO A 102 2.07 -12.64 -3.71
CA PRO A 102 1.92 -14.03 -3.35
C PRO A 102 1.10 -14.11 -2.06
N GLN A 103 -0.04 -14.81 -2.12
CA GLN A 103 -0.97 -15.04 -1.00
C GLN A 103 -0.30 -15.68 0.22
N GLU A 104 -1.03 -15.87 1.33
CA GLU A 104 -0.62 -16.33 2.68
C GLU A 104 0.74 -17.09 2.83
N ASN A 105 1.12 -17.98 1.90
CA ASN A 105 2.37 -18.76 1.87
C ASN A 105 3.46 -18.26 0.90
N GLY A 106 3.35 -17.01 0.44
CA GLY A 106 4.26 -16.42 -0.52
C GLY A 106 5.67 -16.26 0.03
N GLU A 107 6.68 -16.68 -0.74
CA GLU A 107 8.08 -16.60 -0.28
C GLU A 107 8.48 -15.16 0.05
N ARG A 108 8.16 -14.20 -0.83
CA ARG A 108 8.42 -12.74 -0.65
C ARG A 108 7.49 -11.91 -1.54
N GLY A 109 6.87 -10.87 -0.98
CA GLY A 109 6.13 -9.84 -1.73
C GLY A 109 6.68 -8.45 -1.43
N VAL A 110 6.57 -7.53 -2.40
CA VAL A 110 6.85 -6.11 -2.14
C VAL A 110 5.58 -5.47 -1.59
N ILE A 111 5.67 -4.82 -0.43
CA ILE A 111 4.65 -3.87 0.04
C ILE A 111 5.05 -2.48 -0.43
N HIS A 112 4.09 -1.79 -1.01
CA HIS A 112 4.28 -0.46 -1.57
C HIS A 112 3.73 0.62 -0.65
N VAL A 113 2.58 0.33 -0.02
CA VAL A 113 1.86 1.28 0.81
C VAL A 113 1.47 0.64 2.14
N LEU A 114 1.76 1.32 3.23
CA LEU A 114 1.19 1.01 4.54
C LEU A 114 0.02 1.94 4.83
N ILE A 115 -1.05 1.37 5.36
CA ILE A 115 -2.26 2.08 5.76
C ILE A 115 -2.31 2.10 7.29
N TYR A 116 -2.36 3.31 7.85
CA TYR A 116 -2.46 3.54 9.29
C TYR A 116 -3.79 4.22 9.60
N PRO A 117 -4.75 3.52 10.22
CA PRO A 117 -5.95 4.14 10.75
C PRO A 117 -5.61 5.27 11.73
N GLN A 118 -6.30 6.40 11.61
CA GLN A 118 -6.25 7.47 12.60
C GLN A 118 -7.19 7.09 13.75
N ASN A 119 -6.70 7.21 14.98
CA ASN A 119 -7.50 7.03 16.20
C ASN A 119 -8.35 8.27 16.49
#